data_AF-A0A9P5JRF7-F1
#
_entry.id   AF-A0A9P5JRF7-F1
#
_cell.length_a   1.000
_cell.length_b   1.000
_cell.length_c   1.000
_cell.angle_alpha   90.00
_cell.angle_beta   90.00
_cell.angle_gamma   90.00
#
_symmetry.space_group_name_H-M   'P 1'
#
loop_
_entity.id
_entity.type
_entity.pdbx_description
1 polymer ?
#
loop_
_entity_poly.entity_id
_entity_poly.type
_entity_poly.pdbx_seq_one_letter_code
_entity_poly.pdbx_strand_id
1 'polypeptide(L)'
;MDIQYLSRLLSLPPEDPRSIHPVLLNAIYAVAVCLAGPISFGYKYYFHNETRREMANALAKPDRLTHFLWACVVFGSFLAATSRINEAYTVISTCVQFANACGLSYPPSATDPDPSITNLLPPPADDDEVEDRIRLSQAIYAAERCMTLISGFPSVPRDPQQSLCEMMQGQAGIVCEMNFPVRLTHIHMESA
;
A
#
# COMPACT_ATOMS: atom_id res chain seq x y z
N MET A 1 -2.92 2.97 8.87
CA MET A 1 -2.25 4.17 9.38
C MET A 1 -3.21 4.87 10.32
N ASP A 2 -2.82 5.04 11.59
CA ASP A 2 -3.62 5.76 12.59
C ASP A 2 -3.61 7.27 12.31
N ILE A 3 -4.74 7.94 12.47
CA ILE A 3 -4.87 9.40 12.29
C ILE A 3 -4.00 10.15 13.31
N GLN A 4 -3.88 9.64 14.54
CA GLN A 4 -3.03 10.26 15.57
C GLN A 4 -1.55 10.18 15.17
N TYR A 5 -1.13 9.04 14.64
CA TYR A 5 0.22 8.84 14.12
C TYR A 5 0.50 9.78 12.94
N LEU A 6 -0.41 9.87 11.97
CA LEU A 6 -0.29 10.80 10.84
C LEU A 6 -0.19 12.27 11.28
N SER A 7 -1.01 12.68 12.25
CA SER A 7 -0.97 14.04 12.82
C SER A 7 0.39 14.36 13.45
N ARG A 8 0.96 13.39 14.18
CA ARG A 8 2.30 13.50 14.77
C ARG A 8 3.37 13.68 13.69
N LEU A 9 3.34 12.89 12.62
CA LEU A 9 4.31 13.01 11.50
C LEU A 9 4.21 14.37 10.79
N LEU A 10 2.99 14.91 10.63
CA LEU A 10 2.75 16.22 10.00
C LEU A 10 3.18 17.40 10.88
N SER A 11 3.23 17.21 12.20
CA SER A 11 3.68 18.25 13.13
C SER A 11 5.20 18.48 13.13
N LEU A 12 5.95 17.56 12.52
CA LEU A 12 7.41 17.61 12.48
C LEU A 12 7.90 18.40 11.24
N PRO A 13 8.99 19.18 11.38
CA PRO A 13 9.58 19.88 10.25
C PRO A 13 10.04 18.89 9.17
N PRO A 14 9.99 19.25 7.88
CA PRO A 14 10.26 18.33 6.76
C PRO A 14 11.70 17.77 6.76
N GLU A 15 12.63 18.46 7.42
CA GLU A 15 14.01 18.04 7.60
C GLU A 15 14.18 16.96 8.68
N ASP A 16 13.18 16.76 9.56
CA ASP A 16 13.24 15.69 10.57
C ASP A 16 13.08 14.32 9.88
N PRO A 17 13.96 13.35 10.15
CA PRO A 17 13.84 11.97 9.62
C PRO A 17 12.53 11.28 10.01
N ARG A 18 11.87 11.73 11.07
CA ARG A 18 10.56 11.24 11.53
C ARG A 18 9.39 11.99 10.90
N SER A 19 9.63 13.02 10.10
CA SER A 19 8.55 13.71 9.37
C SER A 19 8.00 12.81 8.26
N ILE A 20 6.81 13.13 7.76
CA ILE A 20 6.20 12.40 6.65
C ILE A 20 7.07 12.53 5.39
N HIS A 21 7.30 11.41 4.69
CA HIS A 21 8.04 11.45 3.43
C HIS A 21 7.15 12.07 2.32
N PRO A 22 7.69 12.94 1.43
CA PRO A 22 6.91 13.57 0.35
C PRO A 22 6.13 12.57 -0.53
N VAL A 23 6.69 11.37 -0.74
CA VAL A 23 6.03 10.28 -1.48
C VAL A 23 4.66 9.89 -0.90
N LEU A 24 4.56 9.77 0.43
CA LEU A 24 3.33 9.37 1.11
C LEU A 24 2.33 10.52 1.08
N LEU A 25 2.83 11.75 1.28
CA LEU A 25 2.00 12.95 1.22
C LEU A 25 1.37 13.14 -0.17
N ASN A 26 2.16 12.96 -1.24
CA ASN A 26 1.65 13.03 -2.62
C ASN A 26 0.63 11.94 -2.93
N ALA A 27 0.84 10.71 -2.44
CA ALA A 27 -0.13 9.62 -2.58
C ALA A 27 -1.46 9.94 -1.86
N ILE A 28 -1.40 10.50 -0.64
CA ILE A 28 -2.58 10.95 0.11
C ILE A 28 -3.32 12.05 -0.67
N TYR A 29 -2.60 13.04 -1.22
CA TYR A 29 -3.21 14.09 -2.04
C TYR A 29 -3.83 13.55 -3.32
N ALA A 30 -3.22 12.54 -3.96
CA ALA A 30 -3.80 11.89 -5.14
C ALA A 30 -5.18 11.28 -4.82
N VAL A 31 -5.30 10.57 -3.69
CA VAL A 31 -6.57 10.01 -3.23
C VAL A 31 -7.57 11.12 -2.86
N ALA A 32 -7.14 12.14 -2.13
CA ALA A 32 -7.99 13.27 -1.75
C ALA A 32 -8.59 13.98 -2.97
N VAL A 33 -7.78 14.19 -4.01
CA VAL A 33 -8.21 14.77 -5.28
C VAL A 33 -9.20 13.86 -6.01
N CYS A 34 -9.04 12.54 -5.91
CA CYS A 34 -10.02 11.58 -6.43
C CYS A 34 -11.38 11.69 -5.73
N LEU A 35 -11.38 11.89 -4.41
CA LEU A 35 -12.59 12.07 -3.60
C LEU A 35 -13.28 13.42 -3.82
N ALA A 36 -12.53 14.47 -4.17
CA ALA A 36 -13.04 15.83 -4.39
C ALA A 36 -13.95 15.98 -5.63
N GLY A 37 -14.11 14.93 -6.46
CA GLY A 37 -15.07 14.91 -7.56
C GLY A 37 -14.51 15.32 -8.93
N PRO A 38 -15.37 15.65 -9.91
CA PRO A 38 -14.98 15.79 -11.32
C PRO A 38 -14.25 17.10 -11.67
N ILE A 39 -14.35 18.13 -10.81
CA ILE A 39 -13.74 19.45 -11.05
C ILE A 39 -12.20 19.39 -11.00
N SER A 40 -11.65 18.31 -10.44
CA SER A 40 -10.23 18.16 -10.14
C SER A 40 -9.44 17.34 -11.18
N PHE A 41 -9.96 17.13 -12.39
CA PHE A 41 -9.33 16.26 -13.41
C PHE A 41 -7.86 16.64 -13.73
N GLY A 42 -7.55 17.94 -13.83
CA GLY A 42 -6.18 18.41 -14.05
C GLY A 42 -5.23 18.05 -12.89
N TYR A 43 -5.73 18.10 -11.65
CA TYR A 43 -4.96 17.74 -10.46
C TYR A 43 -4.73 16.23 -10.36
N LYS A 44 -5.66 15.38 -10.85
CA LYS A 44 -5.48 13.92 -10.88
C LYS A 44 -4.23 13.54 -11.67
N TYR A 45 -4.06 14.14 -12.84
CA TYR A 45 -2.89 13.91 -13.69
C TYR A 45 -1.59 14.42 -13.04
N TYR A 46 -1.65 15.62 -12.45
CA TYR A 46 -0.51 16.20 -11.74
C TYR A 46 -0.04 15.30 -10.59
N PHE A 47 -0.92 14.96 -9.64
CA PHE A 47 -0.55 14.16 -8.48
C PHE A 47 -0.16 12.73 -8.87
N HIS A 48 -0.75 12.19 -9.93
CA HIS A 48 -0.32 10.90 -10.48
C HIS A 48 1.15 10.90 -10.90
N ASN A 49 1.56 11.86 -11.75
CA ASN A 49 2.93 11.93 -12.24
C ASN A 49 3.91 12.30 -11.12
N GLU A 50 3.50 13.20 -10.24
CA GLU A 50 4.31 13.65 -9.12
C GLU A 50 4.57 12.52 -8.12
N THR A 51 3.53 11.75 -7.77
CA THR A 51 3.68 10.60 -6.86
C THR A 51 4.62 9.57 -7.46
N ARG A 52 4.49 9.26 -8.75
CA ARG A 52 5.38 8.32 -9.43
C ARG A 52 6.84 8.77 -9.42
N ARG A 53 7.09 10.07 -9.65
CA ARG A 53 8.43 10.65 -9.58
C ARG A 53 9.01 10.50 -8.17
N GLU A 54 8.23 10.86 -7.15
CA GLU A 54 8.68 10.77 -5.75
C GLU A 54 8.86 9.32 -5.28
N MET A 55 8.10 8.37 -5.82
CA MET A 55 8.33 6.94 -5.57
C MET A 55 9.69 6.48 -6.11
N ALA A 56 10.09 6.92 -7.30
CA ALA A 56 11.42 6.62 -7.84
C ALA A 56 12.54 7.28 -7.00
N ASN A 57 12.32 8.51 -6.53
CA ASN A 57 13.26 9.23 -5.67
C ASN A 57 13.41 8.55 -4.29
N ALA A 58 12.31 8.07 -3.70
CA ALA A 58 12.30 7.38 -2.42
C ALA A 58 13.08 6.04 -2.45
N LEU A 59 13.11 5.36 -3.60
CA LEU A 59 13.93 4.15 -3.78
C LEU A 59 15.43 4.47 -3.93
N ALA A 60 15.77 5.64 -4.46
CA ALA A 60 17.16 6.07 -4.59
C ALA A 60 17.79 6.45 -3.24
N LYS A 61 16.98 6.78 -2.24
CA LYS A 61 17.39 7.14 -0.88
C LYS A 61 16.54 6.35 0.13
N PRO A 62 16.96 5.14 0.55
CA PRO A 62 16.13 4.26 1.38
C PRO A 62 16.12 4.70 2.86
N ASP A 63 15.71 5.93 3.15
CA ASP A 63 15.65 6.49 4.51
C ASP A 63 14.31 6.22 5.20
N ARG A 64 13.20 6.11 4.45
CA ARG A 64 11.83 5.98 4.99
C ARG A 64 10.99 4.94 4.23
N LEU A 65 11.47 3.69 4.22
CA LEU A 65 10.86 2.58 3.48
C LEU A 65 9.41 2.26 3.89
N THR A 66 9.05 2.42 5.16
CA THR A 66 7.66 2.24 5.64
C THR A 66 6.71 3.26 5.01
N HIS A 67 7.13 4.52 4.88
CA HIS A 67 6.35 5.56 4.20
C HIS A 67 6.22 5.27 2.70
N PHE A 68 7.27 4.75 2.07
CA PHE A 68 7.20 4.29 0.68
C PHE A 68 6.18 3.16 0.49
N LEU A 69 6.18 2.15 1.37
CA LEU A 69 5.23 1.05 1.34
C LEU A 69 3.78 1.52 1.56
N TRP A 70 3.53 2.41 2.53
CA TRP A 70 2.21 3.04 2.69
C TRP A 70 1.81 3.81 1.42
N ALA A 71 2.75 4.52 0.79
CA ALA A 71 2.49 5.24 -0.44
C ALA A 71 2.10 4.28 -1.59
N CYS A 72 2.74 3.12 -1.71
CA CYS A 72 2.34 2.09 -2.68
C CYS A 72 0.89 1.63 -2.48
N VAL A 73 0.47 1.37 -1.24
CA VAL A 73 -0.91 0.96 -0.93
C VAL A 73 -1.89 2.06 -1.31
N VAL A 74 -1.68 3.28 -0.82
CA VAL A 74 -2.55 4.43 -1.06
C VAL A 74 -2.61 4.78 -2.56
N PHE A 75 -1.47 4.77 -3.24
CA PHE A 75 -1.38 5.05 -4.67
C PHE A 75 -1.99 3.92 -5.52
N GLY A 76 -1.83 2.66 -5.12
CA GLY A 76 -2.52 1.53 -5.74
C GLY A 76 -4.04 1.68 -5.68
N SER A 77 -4.59 2.11 -4.53
CA SER A 77 -6.01 2.44 -4.39
C SER A 77 -6.43 3.60 -5.29
N PHE A 78 -5.61 4.65 -5.42
CA PHE A 78 -5.86 5.75 -6.36
C PHE A 78 -5.92 5.27 -7.82
N LEU A 79 -4.98 4.42 -8.24
CA LEU A 79 -4.94 3.84 -9.58
C LEU A 79 -6.17 2.96 -9.84
N ALA A 80 -6.58 2.16 -8.85
CA ALA A 80 -7.79 1.36 -8.95
C ALA A 80 -9.05 2.24 -9.10
N ALA A 81 -9.16 3.31 -8.30
CA ALA A 81 -10.27 4.26 -8.36
C ALA A 81 -10.34 5.07 -9.67
N THR A 82 -9.21 5.21 -10.37
CA THR A 82 -9.14 5.86 -11.70
C THR A 82 -9.22 4.86 -12.86
N SER A 83 -9.68 3.63 -12.60
CA SER A 83 -9.86 2.56 -13.59
C SER A 83 -8.55 2.06 -14.22
N ARG A 84 -7.40 2.27 -13.57
CA ARG A 84 -6.07 1.83 -14.03
C ARG A 84 -5.65 0.55 -13.32
N ILE A 85 -6.51 -0.48 -13.42
CA ILE A 85 -6.40 -1.73 -12.65
C ILE A 85 -5.06 -2.47 -12.87
N ASN A 86 -4.57 -2.54 -14.11
CA ASN A 86 -3.30 -3.23 -14.41
C ASN A 86 -2.10 -2.57 -13.72
N GLU A 87 -2.12 -1.24 -13.67
CA GLU A 87 -1.06 -0.47 -13.04
C GLU A 87 -1.15 -0.56 -11.51
N ALA A 88 -2.37 -0.52 -10.97
CA ALA A 88 -2.63 -0.75 -9.56
C ALA A 88 -2.12 -2.13 -9.11
N TYR A 89 -2.46 -3.19 -9.86
CA TYR A 89 -1.97 -4.54 -9.59
C TYR A 89 -0.44 -4.58 -9.60
N THR A 90 0.21 -4.03 -10.63
CA THR A 90 1.68 -4.02 -10.74
C THR A 90 2.33 -3.34 -9.54
N VAL A 91 1.81 -2.17 -9.11
CA VAL A 91 2.31 -1.43 -7.94
C VAL A 91 2.14 -2.25 -6.66
N ILE A 92 0.97 -2.86 -6.46
CA ILE A 92 0.70 -3.64 -5.25
C ILE A 92 1.51 -4.95 -5.22
N SER A 93 1.61 -5.68 -6.32
CA SER A 93 2.38 -6.92 -6.39
C SER A 93 3.88 -6.69 -6.17
N THR A 94 4.44 -5.60 -6.71
CA THR A 94 5.83 -5.22 -6.44
C THR A 94 6.01 -4.75 -4.99
N CYS A 95 5.02 -4.04 -4.43
CA CYS A 95 5.01 -3.66 -3.02
C CYS A 95 5.03 -4.88 -2.08
N VAL A 96 4.30 -5.95 -2.39
CA VAL A 96 4.29 -7.19 -1.59
C VAL A 96 5.66 -7.85 -1.57
N GLN A 97 6.30 -7.99 -2.74
CA GLN A 97 7.64 -8.57 -2.84
C GLN A 97 8.67 -7.71 -2.09
N PHE A 98 8.56 -6.39 -2.20
CA PHE A 98 9.43 -5.46 -1.49
C PHE A 98 9.19 -5.50 0.03
N ALA A 99 7.94 -5.60 0.47
CA ALA A 99 7.61 -5.76 1.89
C ALA A 99 8.20 -7.05 2.48
N ASN A 100 8.09 -8.18 1.75
CA ASN A 100 8.74 -9.43 2.16
C ASN A 100 10.26 -9.27 2.29
N ALA A 101 10.91 -8.60 1.32
CA ALA A 101 12.34 -8.30 1.38
C ALA A 101 12.72 -7.35 2.54
N CYS A 102 11.80 -6.50 2.97
CA CYS A 102 11.95 -5.65 4.15
C CYS A 102 11.69 -6.38 5.47
N GLY A 103 11.29 -7.66 5.45
CA GLY A 103 10.91 -8.43 6.64
C GLY A 103 9.48 -8.19 7.13
N LEU A 104 8.65 -7.50 6.33
CA LEU A 104 7.23 -7.25 6.63
C LEU A 104 6.36 -8.35 6.03
N SER A 105 6.42 -9.53 6.63
CA SER A 105 5.63 -10.69 6.23
C SER A 105 4.30 -10.78 6.99
N TYR A 106 3.22 -11.20 6.32
CA TYR A 106 1.94 -11.56 6.94
C TYR A 106 1.56 -13.03 6.66
N PRO A 107 1.08 -13.79 7.66
CA PRO A 107 1.08 -13.41 9.08
C PRO A 107 2.51 -13.19 9.59
N PRO A 108 2.71 -12.34 10.61
CA PRO A 108 4.03 -12.17 11.22
C PRO A 108 4.51 -13.55 11.67
N SER A 109 5.69 -13.97 11.19
CA SER A 109 6.25 -15.27 11.55
C SER A 109 6.44 -15.30 13.07
N ALA A 110 5.81 -16.26 13.74
CA ALA A 110 6.02 -16.50 15.18
C ALA A 110 7.40 -17.12 15.47
N THR A 111 8.18 -17.44 14.44
CA THR A 111 9.53 -17.99 14.53
C THR A 111 10.52 -16.86 14.34
N ASP A 112 11.60 -16.88 15.13
CA ASP A 112 12.71 -15.93 15.05
C ASP A 112 13.06 -15.63 13.59
N PRO A 113 13.26 -14.35 13.23
CA PRO A 113 13.61 -13.97 11.86
C PRO A 113 14.82 -14.79 11.43
N ASP A 114 14.66 -15.56 10.35
CA ASP A 114 15.75 -16.35 9.79
C ASP A 114 16.94 -15.40 9.56
N PRO A 115 18.11 -15.64 10.17
CA PRO A 115 19.27 -14.77 10.06
C PRO A 115 19.79 -14.64 8.61
N SER A 116 19.28 -15.47 7.68
CA SER A 116 19.56 -15.36 6.24
C SER A 116 18.70 -14.32 5.50
N ILE A 117 17.59 -13.86 6.08
CA ILE A 117 16.76 -12.80 5.49
C ILE A 117 17.32 -11.45 5.95
N THR A 118 18.01 -10.75 5.06
CA THR A 118 18.44 -9.36 5.29
C THR A 118 17.21 -8.47 5.45
N ASN A 119 16.85 -8.17 6.70
CA ASN A 119 15.81 -7.20 7.01
C ASN A 119 16.29 -5.81 6.59
N LEU A 120 15.74 -5.30 5.49
CA LEU A 120 16.07 -3.97 4.98
C LEU A 120 15.58 -2.85 5.92
N LEU A 121 14.58 -3.15 6.76
CA LEU A 121 14.09 -2.24 7.78
C LEU A 121 14.90 -2.37 9.08
N PRO A 122 15.29 -1.24 9.71
CA PRO A 122 15.87 -1.28 11.04
C PRO A 122 14.86 -1.82 12.07
N PRO A 123 15.30 -2.24 13.27
CA PRO A 123 14.40 -2.53 14.38
C PRO A 123 13.44 -1.35 14.64
N PRO A 124 12.17 -1.60 15.00
CA PRO A 124 11.22 -0.55 15.37
C PRO A 124 11.76 0.29 16.55
N ALA A 125 11.55 1.60 16.51
CA ALA A 125 12.02 2.52 17.53
C ALA A 125 11.09 2.59 18.76
N ASP A 126 9.79 2.42 18.56
CA ASP A 126 8.75 2.48 19.60
C ASP A 126 7.59 1.51 19.32
N ASP A 127 6.72 1.32 20.32
CA ASP A 127 5.54 0.45 20.22
C ASP A 127 4.56 0.94 19.13
N ASP A 128 4.51 2.26 18.89
CA ASP A 128 3.70 2.87 17.83
C ASP A 128 4.17 2.40 16.45
N GLU A 129 5.49 2.35 16.21
CA GLU A 129 6.08 1.88 14.96
C GLU A 129 5.88 0.37 14.76
N VAL A 130 5.93 -0.42 15.84
CA VAL A 130 5.56 -1.86 15.78
C VAL A 130 4.13 -2.01 15.28
N GLU A 131 3.21 -1.26 15.87
CA GLU A 131 1.80 -1.31 15.49
C GLU A 131 1.56 -0.82 14.06
N ASP A 132 2.24 0.25 13.63
CA ASP A 132 2.14 0.74 12.26
C ASP A 132 2.67 -0.27 11.23
N ARG A 133 3.77 -0.97 11.53
CA ARG A 133 4.32 -2.04 10.68
C ARG A 133 3.38 -3.24 10.55
N ILE A 134 2.67 -3.62 11.63
CA ILE A 134 1.64 -4.66 11.60
C ILE A 134 0.45 -4.22 10.74
N ARG A 135 -0.03 -2.99 10.92
CA ARG A 135 -1.12 -2.46 10.09
C ARG A 135 -0.72 -2.32 8.63
N LEU A 136 0.52 -1.93 8.36
CA LEU A 136 1.07 -1.80 7.03
C LEU A 136 1.13 -3.16 6.33
N SER A 137 1.64 -4.20 6.99
CA SER A 137 1.64 -5.54 6.41
C SER A 137 0.20 -5.96 6.08
N GLN A 138 -0.71 -5.91 7.04
CA GLN A 138 -2.13 -6.22 6.82
C GLN A 138 -2.74 -5.46 5.63
N ALA A 139 -2.48 -4.15 5.52
CA ALA A 139 -2.97 -3.32 4.44
C ALA A 139 -2.42 -3.74 3.06
N ILE A 140 -1.13 -4.08 2.98
CA ILE A 140 -0.50 -4.56 1.75
C ILE A 140 -1.15 -5.87 1.28
N TYR A 141 -1.33 -6.84 2.18
CA TYR A 141 -1.95 -8.12 1.81
C TYR A 141 -3.43 -7.99 1.48
N ALA A 142 -4.18 -7.14 2.20
CA ALA A 142 -5.56 -6.85 1.86
C ALA A 142 -5.67 -6.21 0.47
N ALA A 143 -4.81 -5.24 0.15
CA ALA A 143 -4.76 -4.60 -1.15
C ALA A 143 -4.40 -5.59 -2.27
N GLU A 144 -3.43 -6.48 -2.05
CA GLU A 144 -3.04 -7.52 -3.01
C GLU A 144 -4.22 -8.42 -3.35
N ARG A 145 -4.92 -8.92 -2.33
CA ARG A 145 -6.09 -9.78 -2.53
C ARG A 145 -7.21 -9.07 -3.28
N CYS A 146 -7.48 -7.81 -2.93
CA CYS A 146 -8.44 -7.00 -3.67
C CYS A 146 -8.04 -6.85 -5.14
N MET A 147 -6.76 -6.59 -5.44
CA MET A 147 -6.29 -6.43 -6.81
C MET A 147 -6.36 -7.73 -7.61
N THR A 148 -5.97 -8.85 -7.02
CA THR A 148 -6.09 -10.19 -7.63
C THR A 148 -7.56 -10.52 -7.95
N LEU A 149 -8.48 -10.24 -7.03
CA LEU A 149 -9.92 -10.46 -7.26
C LEU A 149 -10.51 -9.55 -8.34
N ILE A 150 -10.13 -8.27 -8.36
CA ILE A 150 -10.67 -7.29 -9.33
C ILE A 150 -10.10 -7.51 -10.73
N SER A 151 -8.81 -7.86 -10.83
CA SER A 151 -8.11 -8.01 -12.12
C SER A 151 -8.20 -9.43 -12.72
N GLY A 152 -8.43 -10.45 -11.89
CA GLY A 152 -8.29 -11.85 -12.27
C GLY A 152 -6.85 -12.31 -12.47
N PHE A 153 -5.86 -11.47 -12.11
CA PHE A 153 -4.45 -11.81 -12.20
C PHE A 153 -4.03 -12.75 -11.05
N PRO A 154 -2.95 -13.54 -11.24
CA PRO A 154 -2.48 -14.45 -10.21
C PRO A 154 -2.04 -13.70 -8.95
N SER A 155 -2.24 -14.33 -7.79
CA SER A 155 -1.68 -13.80 -6.54
C SER A 155 -0.16 -13.96 -6.53
N VAL A 156 0.53 -13.05 -5.87
CA VAL A 156 1.99 -13.13 -5.72
C VAL A 156 2.34 -14.42 -4.97
N PRO A 157 3.25 -15.27 -5.49
CA PRO A 157 3.66 -16.49 -4.82
C PRO A 157 4.14 -16.17 -3.40
N ARG A 158 3.51 -16.80 -2.41
CA ARG A 158 3.91 -16.72 -1.01
C ARG A 158 4.96 -17.76 -0.72
N ASP A 159 5.78 -17.52 0.29
CA ASP A 159 6.67 -18.57 0.78
C ASP A 159 5.84 -19.82 1.15
N PRO A 160 6.32 -21.04 0.87
CA PRO A 160 5.59 -22.27 1.13
C PRO A 160 5.09 -22.39 2.57
N GLN A 161 5.87 -21.94 3.55
CA GLN A 161 5.48 -21.90 4.98
C GLN A 161 4.26 -21.00 5.24
N GLN A 162 4.13 -19.87 4.55
CA GLN A 162 3.00 -18.94 4.71
C GLN A 162 1.69 -19.53 4.19
N SER A 163 1.74 -20.32 3.11
CA SER A 163 0.57 -20.99 2.55
C SER A 163 -0.05 -22.02 3.51
N LEU A 164 0.77 -22.67 4.35
CA LEU A 164 0.33 -23.65 5.36
C LEU A 164 -0.36 -22.97 6.55
N CYS A 165 0.15 -21.84 7.03
CA CYS A 165 -0.48 -21.08 8.12
C CYS A 165 -1.88 -20.57 7.76
N GLU A 166 -2.08 -20.11 6.52
CA GLU A 166 -3.39 -19.64 6.08
C GLU A 166 -4.43 -20.74 5.89
N MET A 167 -4.01 -21.93 5.41
CA MET A 167 -4.90 -23.10 5.36
C MET A 167 -5.38 -23.51 6.76
N MET A 168 -4.59 -23.25 7.80
CA MET A 168 -5.00 -23.50 9.19
C MET A 168 -5.85 -22.38 9.80
N GLN A 169 -5.71 -21.13 9.34
CA GLN A 169 -6.32 -19.96 10.00
C GLN A 169 -7.67 -19.50 9.42
N GLY A 170 -8.20 -20.12 8.36
CA GLY A 170 -9.61 -20.00 7.95
C GLY A 170 -10.19 -18.57 8.03
N GLN A 171 -9.60 -17.58 7.36
CA GLN A 171 -10.10 -16.21 7.44
C GLN A 171 -11.09 -15.87 6.32
N ALA A 172 -12.37 -16.04 6.65
CA ALA A 172 -13.46 -15.22 6.14
C ALA A 172 -13.60 -13.99 7.08
N GLY A 173 -13.29 -12.78 6.59
CA GLY A 173 -13.68 -11.56 7.34
C GLY A 173 -12.70 -10.40 7.41
N ILE A 174 -12.03 -10.01 6.30
CA ILE A 174 -11.36 -8.69 6.23
C ILE A 174 -11.61 -8.03 4.86
N VAL A 175 -12.80 -8.20 4.28
CA VAL A 175 -13.19 -7.55 3.00
C VAL A 175 -13.90 -6.20 3.24
N CYS A 176 -14.36 -5.92 4.45
CA CYS A 176 -15.10 -4.70 4.75
C CYS A 176 -14.18 -3.68 5.43
N GLU A 177 -13.56 -2.78 4.67
CA GLU A 177 -13.37 -1.36 5.05
C GLU A 177 -12.55 -0.54 4.03
N MET A 178 -12.24 -1.06 2.84
CA MET A 178 -11.88 -0.23 1.69
C MET A 178 -13.10 0.02 0.79
N ASN A 179 -14.19 0.54 1.38
CA ASN A 179 -15.39 0.93 0.63
C ASN A 179 -15.14 2.27 -0.08
N PHE A 180 -14.30 2.25 -1.12
CA PHE A 180 -14.29 3.32 -2.11
C PHE A 180 -15.46 3.10 -3.08
N PRO A 181 -16.27 4.11 -3.41
CA PRO A 181 -17.39 3.95 -4.32
C PRO A 181 -16.87 3.73 -5.74
N VAL A 182 -16.60 2.48 -6.10
CA VAL A 182 -16.44 2.08 -7.51
C VAL A 182 -17.85 2.11 -8.11
N ARG A 183 -18.26 3.26 -8.64
CA ARG A 183 -19.38 3.31 -9.59
C ARG A 183 -18.94 2.55 -10.84
N LEU A 184 -19.17 1.25 -10.85
CA LEU A 184 -19.26 0.46 -12.07
C LEU A 184 -20.40 1.04 -12.89
N THR A 185 -20.07 1.95 -13.81
CA THR A 185 -20.96 2.27 -14.90
C THR A 185 -20.97 1.04 -15.81
N HIS A 186 -22.05 0.26 -15.70
CA HIS A 186 -22.39 -0.78 -16.67
C HIS A 186 -22.30 -0.19 -18.07
N ILE A 187 -21.30 -0.61 -18.85
CA ILE A 187 -21.30 -0.41 -20.29
C ILE A 187 -22.32 -1.41 -20.82
N HIS A 188 -23.53 -0.92 -21.12
CA HIS A 188 -24.51 -1.67 -21.89
C HIS A 188 -23.96 -1.78 -23.32
N MET A 189 -23.43 -2.96 -23.67
CA MET A 189 -23.35 -3.37 -25.06
C MET A 189 -24.77 -3.76 -25.49
N GLU A 190 -25.54 -2.80 -25.98
CA GLU A 190 -26.62 -3.10 -26.93
C GLU A 190 -25.98 -3.37 -28.28
N SER A 191 -25.97 -4.64 -28.69
CA SER A 191 -25.79 -5.02 -30.09
C SER A 191 -27.10 -4.75 -30.82
N ALA A 192 -27.05 -3.83 -31.79
CA ALA A 192 -28.01 -3.75 -32.89
C ALA A 192 -27.88 -4.96 -33.84
#